data_AF-A0A4Y8L9V7-F1
#
_entry.id   AF-A0A4Y8L9V7-F1
#
_cell.length_a   1.000
_cell.length_b   1.000
_cell.length_c   1.000
_cell.angle_alpha   90.00
_cell.angle_beta   90.00
_cell.angle_gamma   90.00
#
_symmetry.space_group_name_H-M   'P 1'
#
loop_
_entity.id
_entity.type
_entity.pdbx_description
1 polymer ?
#
loop_
_entity_poly.entity_id
_entity_poly.type
_entity_poly.pdbx_seq_one_letter_code
_entity_poly.pdbx_strand_id
1 'polypeptide(L)'
;MNNFATLRLLDRFAPLFRRAGIDYPMLRLILGMKLTMDTRRVPTVFAQSKVKEGKNYFIRSLWIYALYGLAVIPFLFIDDYFFQLSIIFGILMFILMTSMVSDFSSVLLDVRDRNMMMTKPVDQRTISTAKMLHITLYMSLLTIATTGIPLFVSLYVNGFGFFLLFLAELILLNFLILMMTALVYFAILQFFDGEKLKNVINFMQIALTLGIILGYQLVARSFQFTSLDVTFTPSWWQLFTPPVWFGALHEALLTGERSLFVLLLAALAVIVPVIAMILYVKMIPAFESSLHKLSTVEQGKEKRTNRLKQIFLRFIAPNQEERNFMNFSFAMMKNEREFKLKVYPQVGFTFVIPFLFMFTTSENGSFEALREGSSYYLFYFTLLVIPTVISMVKYSGAYKGSWIYAAMPLKDRMLIDRGLTKSVLVMFYLPAMLILTPVFIWIFSGRIWLDLVVIIATAILYAAICTLALNGKSLPFSQPFSVAQHQEGIKAFVMMLVIGGFCLIHVLFNNWAFGLEIYAVILLIAILIVWTLGFRKIRFDT
;
A
#
# COMPACT_ATOMS: atom_id res chain seq x y z
N MET A 1 -27.67 -26.00 -3.65
CA MET A 1 -26.66 -25.05 -3.10
C MET A 1 -25.28 -25.62 -3.39
N ASN A 2 -24.33 -24.81 -3.85
CA ASN A 2 -23.00 -25.29 -4.25
C ASN A 2 -22.34 -26.10 -3.12
N ASN A 3 -21.92 -27.32 -3.44
CA ASN A 3 -21.23 -28.22 -2.52
C ASN A 3 -19.77 -27.79 -2.36
N PHE A 4 -19.52 -26.70 -1.61
CA PHE A 4 -18.16 -26.34 -1.25
C PHE A 4 -17.55 -27.43 -0.35
N ALA A 5 -16.33 -27.85 -0.64
CA ALA A 5 -15.61 -28.84 0.19
C ALA A 5 -15.42 -28.36 1.64
N THR A 6 -15.27 -27.05 1.83
CA THR A 6 -15.19 -26.41 3.16
C THR A 6 -16.45 -26.60 3.99
N LEU A 7 -17.64 -26.53 3.39
CA LEU A 7 -18.91 -26.78 4.09
C LEU A 7 -19.06 -28.25 4.48
N ARG A 8 -18.59 -29.19 3.65
CA ARG A 8 -18.58 -30.62 3.99
C ARG A 8 -17.65 -30.95 5.15
N LEU A 9 -16.53 -30.24 5.25
CA LEU A 9 -15.61 -30.36 6.39
C LEU A 9 -16.28 -29.84 7.68
N LEU A 10 -16.98 -28.70 7.59
CA LEU A 10 -17.76 -28.15 8.70
C LEU A 10 -18.92 -29.05 9.14
N ASP A 11 -19.53 -29.79 8.21
CA ASP A 11 -20.63 -30.72 8.51
C ASP A 11 -20.21 -31.80 9.54
N ARG A 12 -18.90 -32.13 9.62
CA ARG A 12 -18.36 -33.05 10.65
C ARG A 12 -18.34 -32.45 12.05
N PHE A 13 -18.28 -31.12 12.17
CA PHE A 13 -18.26 -30.39 13.43
C PHE A 13 -19.65 -29.89 13.87
N ALA A 14 -20.71 -30.22 13.12
CA ALA A 14 -22.10 -29.85 13.43
C ALA A 14 -22.54 -30.14 14.90
N PRO A 15 -22.14 -31.26 15.53
CA PRO A 15 -22.52 -31.53 16.92
C PRO A 15 -21.97 -30.51 17.93
N LEU A 16 -20.76 -29.96 17.69
CA LEU A 16 -20.14 -28.96 18.56
C LEU A 16 -20.92 -27.65 18.52
N PHE A 17 -21.34 -27.21 17.33
CA PHE A 17 -22.12 -25.98 17.16
C PHE A 17 -23.49 -26.09 17.83
N ARG A 18 -24.17 -27.23 17.70
CA ARG A 18 -25.46 -27.45 18.35
C ARG A 18 -25.34 -27.45 19.88
N ARG A 19 -24.26 -28.03 20.43
CA ARG A 19 -23.97 -27.98 21.88
C ARG A 19 -23.70 -26.56 22.38
N ALA A 20 -23.16 -25.68 21.54
CA ALA A 20 -22.95 -24.27 21.83
C ALA A 20 -24.22 -23.40 21.66
N GLY A 21 -25.39 -24.01 21.36
CA GLY A 21 -26.65 -23.29 21.16
C GLY A 21 -26.76 -22.57 19.81
N ILE A 22 -25.98 -22.98 18.81
CA ILE A 22 -25.93 -22.35 17.49
C ILE A 22 -26.79 -23.13 16.50
N ASP A 23 -27.62 -22.44 15.72
CA ASP A 23 -28.43 -23.02 14.65
C ASP A 23 -27.52 -23.39 13.45
N TYR A 24 -27.10 -24.65 13.40
CA TYR A 24 -26.19 -25.15 12.37
C TYR A 24 -26.77 -25.08 10.93
N PRO A 25 -28.03 -25.48 10.66
CA PRO A 25 -28.66 -25.25 9.36
C PRO A 25 -28.56 -23.80 8.87
N MET A 26 -28.88 -22.84 9.73
CA MET A 26 -28.81 -21.42 9.39
C MET A 26 -27.37 -20.95 9.22
N LEU A 27 -26.46 -21.36 10.11
CA LEU A 27 -25.02 -21.11 10.02
C LEU A 27 -24.45 -21.55 8.67
N ARG A 28 -24.78 -22.78 8.24
CA ARG A 28 -24.35 -23.37 6.97
C ARG A 28 -24.87 -22.59 5.77
N LEU A 29 -26.11 -22.10 5.84
CA LEU A 29 -26.72 -21.31 4.78
C LEU A 29 -26.04 -19.93 4.64
N ILE A 30 -25.81 -19.25 5.77
CA ILE A 30 -25.10 -17.96 5.81
C ILE A 30 -23.69 -18.11 5.24
N LEU A 31 -22.95 -19.14 5.69
CA LEU A 31 -21.60 -19.43 5.19
C LEU A 31 -21.59 -19.74 3.70
N GLY A 32 -22.54 -20.54 3.21
CA GLY A 32 -22.66 -20.86 1.79
C GLY A 32 -22.93 -19.64 0.91
N MET A 33 -23.77 -18.71 1.37
CA MET A 33 -23.99 -17.44 0.68
C MET A 33 -22.72 -16.59 0.65
N LYS A 34 -22.03 -16.44 1.78
CA LYS A 34 -20.78 -15.66 1.87
C LYS A 34 -19.68 -16.21 0.96
N LEU A 35 -19.43 -17.52 0.98
CA LEU A 35 -18.47 -18.16 0.07
C LEU A 35 -18.86 -17.98 -1.40
N THR A 36 -20.16 -17.99 -1.72
CA THR A 36 -20.63 -17.72 -3.08
C THR A 36 -20.37 -16.27 -3.49
N MET A 37 -20.57 -15.30 -2.59
CA MET A 37 -20.23 -13.90 -2.84
C MET A 37 -18.72 -13.72 -3.06
N ASP A 38 -17.88 -14.43 -2.31
CA ASP A 38 -16.42 -14.37 -2.49
C ASP A 38 -15.98 -14.85 -3.87
N THR A 39 -16.61 -15.88 -4.43
CA THR A 39 -16.25 -16.35 -5.79
C THR A 39 -16.48 -15.31 -6.88
N ARG A 40 -17.41 -14.39 -6.65
CA ARG A 40 -17.78 -13.30 -7.58
C ARG A 40 -17.02 -12.01 -7.30
N ARG A 41 -16.47 -11.88 -6.10
CA ARG A 41 -15.67 -10.73 -5.70
C ARG A 41 -14.32 -10.79 -6.40
N VAL A 42 -13.76 -9.63 -6.74
CA VAL A 42 -12.38 -9.49 -7.20
C VAL A 42 -11.47 -9.38 -5.96
N PRO A 43 -10.59 -10.35 -5.69
CA PRO A 43 -9.61 -10.30 -4.62
C PRO A 43 -8.62 -9.16 -4.84
N THR A 44 -7.96 -8.72 -3.76
CA THR A 44 -7.01 -7.60 -3.78
C THR A 44 -5.89 -7.77 -4.82
N VAL A 45 -5.37 -8.99 -4.99
CA VAL A 45 -4.34 -9.30 -6.01
C VAL A 45 -4.77 -8.91 -7.42
N PHE A 46 -6.08 -8.99 -7.68
CA PHE A 46 -6.68 -8.67 -8.96
C PHE A 46 -7.30 -7.28 -9.02
N ALA A 47 -7.15 -6.44 -7.98
CA ALA A 47 -7.73 -5.10 -7.92
C ALA A 47 -7.32 -4.21 -9.11
N GLN A 48 -6.21 -4.52 -9.78
CA GLN A 48 -5.73 -3.82 -10.97
C GLN A 48 -5.97 -4.57 -12.29
N SER A 49 -6.62 -5.74 -12.29
CA SER A 49 -6.77 -6.60 -13.46
C SER A 49 -8.19 -6.60 -14.03
N LYS A 50 -8.35 -6.85 -15.34
CA LYS A 50 -9.67 -6.89 -16.00
C LYS A 50 -10.56 -7.99 -15.43
N VAL A 51 -11.74 -7.58 -14.96
CA VAL A 51 -12.82 -8.47 -14.55
C VAL A 51 -13.57 -8.98 -15.80
N LYS A 52 -13.22 -10.17 -16.31
CA LYS A 52 -14.03 -10.96 -17.25
C LYS A 52 -15.14 -11.72 -16.51
N GLU A 53 -16.40 -11.44 -16.81
CA GLU A 53 -17.56 -12.12 -16.23
C GLU A 53 -17.47 -13.66 -16.33
N GLY A 54 -17.96 -14.36 -15.31
CA GLY A 54 -18.11 -15.82 -15.30
C GLY A 54 -16.94 -16.66 -14.76
N LYS A 55 -15.90 -16.05 -14.16
CA LYS A 55 -14.76 -16.80 -13.58
C LYS A 55 -14.73 -16.73 -12.05
N ASN A 56 -14.32 -17.83 -11.41
CA ASN A 56 -14.10 -17.86 -9.96
C ASN A 56 -12.78 -17.16 -9.62
N TYR A 57 -12.88 -15.91 -9.19
CA TYR A 57 -11.72 -15.05 -8.92
C TYR A 57 -10.98 -15.43 -7.65
N PHE A 58 -11.70 -15.89 -6.64
CA PHE A 58 -11.13 -16.33 -5.37
C PHE A 58 -10.16 -17.51 -5.56
N ILE A 59 -10.54 -18.54 -6.34
CA ILE A 59 -9.63 -19.67 -6.63
C ILE A 59 -8.40 -19.21 -7.41
N ARG A 60 -8.57 -18.30 -8.37
CA ARG A 60 -7.45 -17.75 -9.13
C ARG A 60 -6.49 -16.95 -8.26
N SER A 61 -6.98 -16.24 -7.24
CA SER A 61 -6.09 -15.49 -6.36
C SER A 61 -5.27 -16.42 -5.51
N LEU A 62 -5.83 -17.54 -5.04
CA LEU A 62 -5.09 -18.55 -4.29
C LEU A 62 -3.87 -19.07 -5.08
N TRP A 63 -3.97 -19.22 -6.40
CA TRP A 63 -2.81 -19.59 -7.24
C TRP A 63 -1.71 -18.53 -7.27
N ILE A 64 -2.06 -17.23 -7.26
CA ILE A 64 -1.06 -16.16 -7.19
C ILE A 64 -0.43 -16.10 -5.80
N TYR A 65 -1.23 -16.30 -4.75
CA TYR A 65 -0.69 -16.42 -3.38
C TYR A 65 0.24 -17.64 -3.24
N ALA A 66 -0.07 -18.76 -3.89
CA ALA A 66 0.83 -19.90 -3.95
C ALA A 66 2.14 -19.58 -4.68
N LEU A 67 2.10 -18.79 -5.75
CA LEU A 67 3.29 -18.29 -6.42
C LEU A 67 4.13 -17.38 -5.49
N TYR A 68 3.51 -16.50 -4.71
CA TYR A 68 4.23 -15.72 -3.69
C TYR A 68 4.84 -16.61 -2.60
N GLY A 69 4.17 -17.71 -2.26
CA GLY A 69 4.71 -18.74 -1.39
C GLY A 69 6.03 -19.33 -1.87
N LEU A 70 6.20 -19.52 -3.17
CA LEU A 70 7.45 -20.06 -3.74
C LEU A 70 8.66 -19.15 -3.46
N ALA A 71 8.45 -17.83 -3.33
CA ALA A 71 9.53 -16.89 -3.02
C ALA A 71 10.15 -17.10 -1.62
N VAL A 72 9.45 -17.83 -0.74
CA VAL A 72 9.91 -18.16 0.61
C VAL A 72 10.89 -19.34 0.61
N ILE A 73 10.80 -20.23 -0.38
CA ILE A 73 11.55 -21.49 -0.43
C ILE A 73 13.07 -21.31 -0.36
N PRO A 74 13.72 -20.36 -1.08
CA PRO A 74 15.17 -20.20 -1.00
C PRO A 74 15.67 -19.92 0.42
N PHE A 75 14.88 -19.20 1.23
CA PHE A 75 15.25 -18.89 2.60
C PHE A 75 15.24 -20.13 3.49
N LEU A 76 14.50 -21.20 3.16
CA LEU A 76 14.49 -22.42 3.96
C LEU A 76 15.84 -23.15 4.02
N PHE A 77 16.77 -22.85 3.11
CA PHE A 77 18.10 -23.45 3.06
C PHE A 77 19.16 -22.68 3.85
N ILE A 78 18.76 -21.66 4.61
CA ILE A 78 19.66 -20.93 5.52
C ILE A 78 19.84 -21.75 6.80
N ASP A 79 21.09 -21.89 7.24
CA ASP A 79 21.46 -22.73 8.40
C ASP A 79 21.05 -22.13 9.75
N ASP A 80 21.07 -20.80 9.88
CA ASP A 80 20.67 -20.08 11.10
C ASP A 80 19.13 -19.98 11.19
N TYR A 81 18.52 -20.75 12.10
CA TYR A 81 17.06 -20.84 12.23
C TYR A 81 16.44 -19.48 12.60
N PHE A 82 17.10 -18.73 13.47
CA PHE A 82 16.64 -17.44 13.92
C PHE A 82 16.49 -16.43 12.76
N PHE A 83 17.51 -16.33 11.90
CA PHE A 83 17.51 -15.48 10.71
C PHE A 83 16.56 -15.99 9.64
N GLN A 84 16.65 -17.29 9.33
CA GLN A 84 15.81 -18.01 8.38
C GLN A 84 14.34 -17.68 8.62
N LEU A 85 13.85 -17.92 9.84
CA LEU A 85 12.44 -17.79 10.15
C LEU A 85 12.01 -16.33 10.35
N SER A 86 12.89 -15.45 10.84
CA SER A 86 12.58 -14.03 10.93
C SER A 86 12.25 -13.43 9.56
N ILE A 87 13.00 -13.80 8.50
CA ILE A 87 12.70 -13.37 7.13
C ILE A 87 11.43 -14.04 6.61
N ILE A 88 11.30 -15.36 6.77
CA ILE A 88 10.14 -16.11 6.29
C ILE A 88 8.85 -15.54 6.89
N PHE A 89 8.77 -15.39 8.21
CA PHE A 89 7.63 -14.79 8.88
C PHE A 89 7.45 -13.31 8.51
N GLY A 90 8.51 -12.58 8.20
CA GLY A 90 8.43 -11.21 7.69
C GLY A 90 7.68 -11.15 6.35
N ILE A 91 8.07 -12.01 5.41
CA ILE A 91 7.43 -12.13 4.09
C ILE A 91 5.98 -12.63 4.23
N LEU A 92 5.74 -13.65 5.06
CA LEU A 92 4.40 -14.19 5.26
C LEU A 92 3.47 -13.17 5.94
N MET A 93 3.94 -12.49 6.98
CA MET A 93 3.19 -11.43 7.63
C MET A 93 2.89 -10.30 6.65
N PHE A 94 3.83 -9.93 5.76
CA PHE A 94 3.59 -8.95 4.71
C PHE A 94 2.42 -9.34 3.79
N ILE A 95 2.49 -10.53 3.19
CA ILE A 95 1.52 -11.00 2.20
C ILE A 95 0.14 -11.15 2.86
N LEU A 96 0.08 -11.83 4.02
CA LEU A 96 -1.16 -12.16 4.70
C LEU A 96 -1.81 -10.92 5.33
N MET A 97 -1.05 -10.04 5.97
CA MET A 97 -1.60 -8.82 6.57
C MET A 97 -2.09 -7.84 5.51
N THR A 98 -1.38 -7.68 4.38
CA THR A 98 -1.82 -6.83 3.26
C THR A 98 -3.10 -7.36 2.64
N SER A 99 -3.18 -8.67 2.39
CA SER A 99 -4.40 -9.31 1.89
C SER A 99 -5.55 -9.13 2.86
N MET A 100 -5.34 -9.40 4.15
CA MET A 100 -6.39 -9.27 5.15
C MET A 100 -6.88 -7.85 5.25
N VAL A 101 -6.01 -6.89 5.48
CA VAL A 101 -6.41 -5.50 5.62
C VAL A 101 -7.18 -5.00 4.40
N SER A 102 -6.80 -5.41 3.20
CA SER A 102 -7.53 -5.03 2.00
C SER A 102 -8.87 -5.75 1.85
N ASP A 103 -8.92 -7.04 2.15
CA ASP A 103 -10.13 -7.86 1.98
C ASP A 103 -11.13 -7.74 3.13
N PHE A 104 -10.67 -7.35 4.32
CA PHE A 104 -11.44 -7.20 5.55
C PHE A 104 -12.45 -6.07 5.49
N SER A 105 -12.14 -4.97 4.79
CA SER A 105 -13.05 -3.83 4.58
C SER A 105 -14.40 -4.26 3.99
N SER A 106 -14.37 -5.14 3.00
CA SER A 106 -15.57 -5.59 2.29
C SER A 106 -16.18 -6.87 2.86
N VAL A 107 -15.43 -7.67 3.63
CA VAL A 107 -15.97 -8.91 4.25
C VAL A 107 -16.58 -8.63 5.61
N LEU A 108 -15.95 -7.76 6.40
CA LEU A 108 -16.29 -7.55 7.79
C LEU A 108 -17.10 -6.27 8.02
N LEU A 109 -16.87 -5.19 7.24
CA LEU A 109 -17.60 -3.93 7.37
C LEU A 109 -18.78 -3.79 6.40
N ASP A 110 -19.15 -4.85 5.66
CA ASP A 110 -20.37 -4.76 4.84
C ASP A 110 -21.60 -4.73 5.76
N VAL A 111 -22.11 -3.52 5.97
CA VAL A 111 -23.30 -3.25 6.78
C VAL A 111 -24.59 -3.72 6.07
N ARG A 112 -24.53 -4.02 4.76
CA ARG A 112 -25.71 -4.48 3.99
C ARG A 112 -26.20 -5.82 4.49
N ASP A 113 -25.28 -6.75 4.76
CA ASP A 113 -25.60 -8.08 5.29
C ASP A 113 -26.38 -7.99 6.60
N ARG A 114 -25.96 -7.09 7.50
CA ARG A 114 -26.62 -6.90 8.79
C ARG A 114 -28.02 -6.33 8.63
N ASN A 115 -28.20 -5.31 7.79
CA ASN A 115 -29.52 -4.72 7.55
C ASN A 115 -30.50 -5.74 6.98
N MET A 116 -30.03 -6.68 6.15
CA MET A 116 -30.86 -7.77 5.64
C MET A 116 -31.12 -8.85 6.70
N MET A 117 -30.12 -9.26 7.47
CA MET A 117 -30.21 -10.35 8.43
C MET A 117 -30.94 -9.98 9.72
N MET A 118 -30.90 -8.72 10.17
CA MET A 118 -31.65 -8.23 11.34
C MET A 118 -33.17 -8.29 11.17
N THR A 119 -33.67 -8.42 9.94
CA THR A 119 -35.10 -8.61 9.64
C THR A 119 -35.54 -10.07 9.65
N LYS A 120 -34.61 -11.01 9.87
CA LYS A 120 -34.85 -12.46 9.85
C LYS A 120 -34.81 -13.03 11.28
N PRO A 121 -35.57 -14.10 11.57
CA PRO A 121 -35.57 -14.74 12.88
C PRO A 121 -34.31 -15.61 13.07
N VAL A 122 -33.14 -14.96 13.11
CA VAL A 122 -31.84 -15.61 13.34
C VAL A 122 -31.20 -15.01 14.56
N ASP A 123 -30.79 -15.85 15.50
CA ASP A 123 -30.12 -15.39 16.72
C ASP A 123 -28.78 -14.72 16.41
N GLN A 124 -28.46 -13.64 17.12
CA GLN A 124 -27.24 -12.86 16.93
C GLN A 124 -25.99 -13.73 17.12
N ARG A 125 -26.01 -14.71 18.04
CA ARG A 125 -24.89 -15.64 18.26
C ARG A 125 -24.57 -16.47 17.02
N THR A 126 -25.60 -16.91 16.28
CA THR A 126 -25.43 -17.66 15.04
C THR A 126 -24.84 -16.77 13.94
N ILE A 127 -25.28 -15.52 13.84
CA ILE A 127 -24.74 -14.54 12.89
C ILE A 127 -23.26 -14.23 13.18
N SER A 128 -22.92 -13.93 14.44
CA SER A 128 -21.54 -13.62 14.84
C SER A 128 -20.61 -14.83 14.63
N THR A 129 -21.09 -16.04 14.91
CA THR A 129 -20.31 -17.28 14.64
C THR A 129 -20.13 -17.51 13.14
N ALA A 130 -21.17 -17.31 12.31
CA ALA A 130 -21.05 -17.41 10.86
C ALA A 130 -19.98 -16.48 10.32
N LYS A 131 -19.95 -15.24 10.83
CA LYS A 131 -18.97 -14.23 10.45
C LYS A 131 -17.56 -14.64 10.87
N MET A 132 -17.37 -15.10 12.10
CA MET A 132 -16.09 -15.58 12.61
C MET A 132 -15.56 -16.75 11.78
N LEU A 133 -16.38 -17.78 11.55
CA LEU A 133 -16.00 -18.94 10.76
C LEU A 133 -15.65 -18.56 9.32
N HIS A 134 -16.41 -17.63 8.71
CA HIS A 134 -16.10 -17.15 7.37
C HIS A 134 -14.70 -16.50 7.31
N ILE A 135 -14.36 -15.65 8.28
CA ILE A 135 -13.06 -14.99 8.37
C ILE A 135 -11.95 -16.00 8.61
N THR A 136 -12.14 -16.92 9.57
CA THR A 136 -11.14 -17.96 9.88
C THR A 136 -10.91 -18.86 8.66
N LEU A 137 -11.96 -19.29 7.96
CA LEU A 137 -11.82 -20.09 6.73
C LEU A 137 -11.08 -19.32 5.63
N TYR A 138 -11.42 -18.05 5.43
CA TYR A 138 -10.77 -17.21 4.44
C TYR A 138 -9.27 -17.06 4.73
N MET A 139 -8.92 -16.75 5.99
CA MET A 139 -7.54 -16.67 6.49
C MET A 139 -6.81 -17.99 6.29
N SER A 140 -7.38 -19.10 6.75
CA SER A 140 -6.74 -20.41 6.63
C SER A 140 -6.49 -20.80 5.18
N LEU A 141 -7.44 -20.55 4.26
CA LEU A 141 -7.25 -20.84 2.84
C LEU A 141 -6.12 -20.01 2.22
N LEU A 142 -6.03 -18.72 2.56
CA LEU A 142 -4.94 -17.86 2.09
C LEU A 142 -3.59 -18.28 2.65
N THR A 143 -3.53 -18.61 3.94
CA THR A 143 -2.31 -19.08 4.58
C THR A 143 -1.87 -20.41 3.99
N ILE A 144 -2.77 -21.40 3.88
CA ILE A 144 -2.46 -22.70 3.25
C ILE A 144 -1.99 -22.52 1.80
N ALA A 145 -2.62 -21.63 1.03
CA ALA A 145 -2.19 -21.37 -0.34
C ALA A 145 -0.76 -20.79 -0.37
N THR A 146 -0.44 -19.85 0.52
CA THR A 146 0.86 -19.17 0.55
C THR A 146 1.96 -20.05 1.18
N THR A 147 1.66 -20.81 2.23
CA THR A 147 2.67 -21.53 3.02
C THR A 147 2.65 -23.03 2.80
N GLY A 148 1.64 -23.60 2.14
CA GLY A 148 1.50 -25.04 1.97
C GLY A 148 2.73 -25.67 1.31
N ILE A 149 3.20 -25.10 0.20
CA ILE A 149 4.41 -25.61 -0.48
C ILE A 149 5.67 -25.41 0.39
N PRO A 150 5.99 -24.21 0.91
CA PRO A 150 7.11 -24.01 1.84
C PRO A 150 7.08 -24.95 3.06
N LEU A 151 5.92 -25.20 3.65
CA LEU A 151 5.74 -26.07 4.81
C LEU A 151 6.06 -27.54 4.46
N PHE A 152 5.68 -28.02 3.27
CA PHE A 152 6.08 -29.34 2.82
C PHE A 152 7.58 -29.41 2.52
N VAL A 153 8.17 -28.37 1.94
CA VAL A 153 9.62 -28.32 1.69
C VAL A 153 10.40 -28.33 3.00
N SER A 154 9.97 -27.58 4.02
CA SER A 154 10.65 -27.52 5.31
C SER A 154 10.68 -28.87 6.04
N LEU A 155 9.70 -29.74 5.80
CA LEU A 155 9.71 -31.11 6.34
C LEU A 155 10.91 -31.91 5.81
N TYR A 156 11.27 -31.72 4.53
CA TYR A 156 12.40 -32.42 3.92
C TYR A 156 13.75 -31.77 4.22
N VAL A 157 13.79 -30.44 4.33
CA VAL A 157 15.06 -29.69 4.53
C VAL A 157 15.46 -29.65 6.01
N ASN A 158 14.54 -29.30 6.91
CA ASN A 158 14.82 -29.01 8.32
C ASN A 158 14.29 -30.10 9.28
N GLY A 159 13.51 -31.06 8.77
CA GLY A 159 13.02 -32.22 9.52
C GLY A 159 11.66 -32.03 10.21
N PHE A 160 11.22 -33.08 10.91
CA PHE A 160 9.86 -33.18 11.46
C PHE A 160 9.59 -32.24 12.64
N GLY A 161 10.58 -32.01 13.51
CA GLY A 161 10.44 -31.09 14.65
C GLY A 161 10.22 -29.65 14.19
N PHE A 162 11.03 -29.19 13.23
CA PHE A 162 10.86 -27.90 12.58
C PHE A 162 9.48 -27.77 11.92
N PHE A 163 9.04 -28.79 11.19
CA PHE A 163 7.71 -28.79 10.55
C PHE A 163 6.56 -28.57 11.55
N LEU A 164 6.58 -29.27 12.70
CA LEU A 164 5.52 -29.14 13.71
C LEU A 164 5.52 -27.76 14.37
N LEU A 165 6.69 -27.22 14.71
CA LEU A 165 6.81 -25.88 15.26
C LEU A 165 6.38 -24.82 14.25
N PHE A 166 6.81 -24.95 12.99
CA PHE A 166 6.43 -24.03 11.92
C PHE A 166 4.90 -24.04 11.70
N LEU A 167 4.27 -25.22 11.72
CA LEU A 167 2.81 -25.33 11.66
C LEU A 167 2.11 -24.66 12.85
N ALA A 168 2.61 -24.85 14.08
CA ALA A 168 2.05 -24.24 15.27
C ALA A 168 2.17 -22.70 15.22
N GLU A 169 3.31 -22.19 14.79
CA GLU A 169 3.55 -20.76 14.64
C GLU A 169 2.70 -20.13 13.55
N LEU A 170 2.42 -20.83 12.45
CA LEU A 170 1.46 -20.34 11.44
C LEU A 170 0.06 -20.11 12.02
N ILE A 171 -0.36 -20.94 12.99
CA ILE A 171 -1.63 -20.75 13.69
C ILE A 171 -1.58 -19.49 14.56
N LEU A 172 -0.50 -19.30 15.34
CA LEU A 172 -0.29 -18.11 16.17
C LEU A 172 -0.20 -16.83 15.32
N LEU A 173 0.50 -16.90 14.18
CA LEU A 173 0.61 -15.82 13.21
C LEU A 173 -0.77 -15.40 12.68
N ASN A 174 -1.62 -16.36 12.30
CA ASN A 174 -2.96 -16.07 11.82
C ASN A 174 -3.81 -15.33 12.88
N PHE A 175 -3.73 -15.76 14.14
CA PHE A 175 -4.42 -15.07 15.24
C PHE A 175 -3.88 -13.65 15.44
N LEU A 176 -2.56 -13.47 15.40
CA LEU A 176 -1.93 -12.16 15.50
C LEU A 176 -2.40 -11.21 14.39
N ILE A 177 -2.39 -11.66 13.13
CA ILE A 177 -2.81 -10.87 11.98
C ILE A 177 -4.29 -10.49 12.08
N LEU A 178 -5.14 -11.46 12.41
CA LEU A 178 -6.58 -11.23 12.56
C LEU A 178 -6.85 -10.19 13.63
N MET A 179 -6.14 -10.27 14.76
CA MET A 179 -6.30 -9.32 15.84
C MET A 179 -5.77 -7.94 15.51
N MET A 180 -4.54 -7.84 15.00
CA MET A 180 -3.97 -6.55 14.59
C MET A 180 -4.90 -5.86 13.59
N THR A 181 -5.44 -6.60 12.62
CA THR A 181 -6.44 -6.08 11.69
C THR A 181 -7.67 -5.59 12.45
N ALA A 182 -8.27 -6.41 13.30
CA ALA A 182 -9.46 -6.04 14.06
C ALA A 182 -9.27 -4.81 14.95
N LEU A 183 -8.13 -4.69 15.64
CA LEU A 183 -7.80 -3.54 16.49
C LEU A 183 -7.71 -2.25 15.68
N VAL A 184 -7.01 -2.28 14.55
CA VAL A 184 -6.89 -1.09 13.71
C VAL A 184 -8.27 -0.68 13.18
N TYR A 185 -9.07 -1.63 12.70
CA TYR A 185 -10.44 -1.34 12.26
C TYR A 185 -11.35 -0.84 13.38
N PHE A 186 -11.25 -1.41 14.57
CA PHE A 186 -12.01 -0.98 15.74
C PHE A 186 -11.65 0.46 16.13
N ALA A 187 -10.36 0.78 16.21
CA ALA A 187 -9.88 2.13 16.51
C ALA A 187 -10.46 3.13 15.52
N ILE A 188 -10.50 2.80 14.22
CA ILE A 188 -11.07 3.69 13.22
C ILE A 188 -12.57 3.91 13.44
N LEU A 189 -13.34 2.86 13.71
CA LEU A 189 -14.78 2.98 13.97
C LEU A 189 -15.09 3.80 15.23
N GLN A 190 -14.15 3.91 16.17
CA GLN A 190 -14.31 4.80 17.32
C GLN A 190 -14.23 6.28 16.92
N PHE A 191 -13.31 6.63 16.02
CA PHE A 191 -13.00 8.03 15.68
C PHE A 191 -13.68 8.56 14.39
N PHE A 192 -14.20 7.70 13.50
CA PHE A 192 -14.67 8.10 12.17
C PHE A 192 -16.04 7.51 11.78
N ASP A 193 -16.91 8.36 11.23
CA ASP A 193 -18.25 7.98 10.74
C ASP A 193 -18.22 7.42 9.31
N GLY A 194 -19.27 6.68 8.94
CA GLY A 194 -19.75 6.39 7.57
C GLY A 194 -18.79 6.61 6.40
N GLU A 195 -18.87 7.81 5.85
CA GLU A 195 -18.15 8.23 4.63
C GLU A 195 -16.66 8.52 4.88
N LYS A 196 -16.31 8.97 6.09
CA LYS A 196 -14.92 9.12 6.52
C LYS A 196 -14.26 7.75 6.68
N LEU A 197 -14.98 6.74 7.18
CA LEU A 197 -14.44 5.39 7.37
C LEU A 197 -13.87 4.82 6.08
N LYS A 198 -14.63 4.89 4.99
CA LYS A 198 -14.17 4.39 3.67
C LYS A 198 -12.90 5.09 3.19
N ASN A 199 -12.72 6.37 3.49
CA ASN A 199 -11.51 7.11 3.16
C ASN A 199 -10.34 6.76 4.12
N VAL A 200 -10.62 6.55 5.41
CA VAL A 200 -9.61 6.18 6.40
C VAL A 200 -9.07 4.77 6.18
N ILE A 201 -9.90 3.82 5.76
CA ILE A 201 -9.44 2.46 5.40
C ILE A 201 -8.41 2.53 4.27
N ASN A 202 -8.68 3.34 3.24
CA ASN A 202 -7.72 3.51 2.14
C ASN A 202 -6.41 4.14 2.64
N PHE A 203 -6.49 5.12 3.54
CA PHE A 203 -5.29 5.73 4.14
C PHE A 203 -4.50 4.73 5.00
N MET A 204 -5.19 3.87 5.73
CA MET A 204 -4.57 2.82 6.52
C MET A 204 -3.92 1.75 5.66
N GLN A 205 -4.52 1.38 4.52
CA GLN A 205 -3.87 0.50 3.53
C GLN A 205 -2.56 1.10 3.02
N ILE A 206 -2.55 2.43 2.79
CA ILE A 206 -1.33 3.16 2.42
C ILE A 206 -0.30 3.10 3.56
N ALA A 207 -0.70 3.46 4.78
CA ALA A 207 0.18 3.44 5.95
C ALA A 207 0.74 2.03 6.24
N LEU A 208 -0.09 1.01 6.08
CA LEU A 208 0.31 -0.39 6.24
C LEU A 208 1.29 -0.82 5.15
N THR A 209 1.04 -0.46 3.89
CA THR A 209 1.96 -0.77 2.79
C THR A 209 3.33 -0.11 3.03
N LEU A 210 3.34 1.16 3.47
CA LEU A 210 4.57 1.86 3.88
C LEU A 210 5.25 1.18 5.07
N GLY A 211 4.47 0.85 6.10
CA GLY A 211 4.94 0.20 7.31
C GLY A 211 5.58 -1.15 7.02
N ILE A 212 5.11 -1.89 6.02
CA ILE A 212 5.71 -3.19 5.70
C ILE A 212 7.00 -3.04 4.88
N ILE A 213 7.08 -2.08 3.96
CA ILE A 213 8.36 -1.77 3.28
C ILE A 213 9.44 -1.42 4.32
N LEU A 214 9.09 -0.60 5.31
CA LEU A 214 9.98 -0.27 6.42
C LEU A 214 10.27 -1.50 7.31
N GLY A 215 9.23 -2.27 7.64
CA GLY A 215 9.32 -3.45 8.51
C GLY A 215 10.24 -4.54 7.93
N TYR A 216 10.16 -4.81 6.63
CA TYR A 216 11.06 -5.74 5.96
C TYR A 216 12.54 -5.31 6.09
N GLN A 217 12.81 -4.01 5.93
CA GLN A 217 14.16 -3.49 6.09
C GLN A 217 14.65 -3.60 7.55
N LEU A 218 13.76 -3.40 8.53
CA LEU A 218 14.09 -3.58 9.95
C LEU A 218 14.42 -5.04 10.28
N VAL A 219 13.68 -6.00 9.71
CA VAL A 219 14.00 -7.43 9.85
C VAL A 219 15.38 -7.70 9.26
N ALA A 220 15.64 -7.29 8.02
CA ALA A 220 16.93 -7.51 7.36
C ALA A 220 18.12 -6.90 8.13
N ARG A 221 17.93 -5.73 8.76
CA ARG A 221 18.95 -5.06 9.59
C ARG A 221 19.17 -5.65 10.96
N SER A 222 18.27 -6.50 11.43
CA SER A 222 18.45 -7.18 12.71
C SER A 222 19.64 -8.16 12.67
N PHE A 223 20.17 -8.43 11.47
CA PHE A 223 21.23 -9.38 11.19
C PHE A 223 22.39 -8.68 10.49
N GLN A 224 23.61 -8.92 10.97
CA GLN A 224 24.83 -8.47 10.32
C GLN A 224 25.39 -9.61 9.47
N PHE A 225 25.71 -9.32 8.22
CA PHE A 225 26.34 -10.27 7.31
C PHE A 225 27.85 -10.07 7.34
N THR A 226 28.57 -10.82 8.21
CA THR A 226 30.03 -10.76 8.26
C THR A 226 30.61 -12.01 7.62
N SER A 227 30.96 -11.88 6.33
CA SER A 227 31.67 -12.82 5.43
C SER A 227 31.28 -14.30 5.38
N LEU A 228 30.75 -14.94 6.43
CA LEU A 228 30.23 -16.32 6.49
C LEU A 228 29.35 -16.58 7.74
N ASP A 229 29.36 -15.71 8.76
CA ASP A 229 28.53 -15.89 9.96
C ASP A 229 27.43 -14.82 10.06
N VAL A 230 26.20 -15.28 10.25
CA VAL A 230 25.06 -14.42 10.60
C VAL A 230 25.04 -14.32 12.11
N THR A 231 25.43 -13.17 12.66
CA THR A 231 25.38 -12.95 14.11
C THR A 231 24.23 -12.03 14.46
N PHE A 232 23.45 -12.45 15.45
CA PHE A 232 22.38 -11.64 15.98
C PHE A 232 22.91 -10.65 17.02
N THR A 233 22.55 -9.37 16.87
CA THR A 233 22.88 -8.33 17.83
C THR A 233 21.61 -7.84 18.54
N PRO A 234 21.43 -8.19 19.83
CA PRO A 234 20.24 -7.79 20.59
C PRO A 234 20.07 -6.27 20.64
N SER A 235 18.89 -5.79 20.26
CA SER A 235 18.52 -4.37 20.28
C SER A 235 17.08 -4.18 20.71
N TRP A 236 16.80 -3.21 21.58
CA TRP A 236 15.46 -2.98 22.15
C TRP A 236 14.35 -2.80 21.11
N TRP A 237 14.66 -2.23 19.93
CA TRP A 237 13.68 -2.01 18.86
C TRP A 237 13.19 -3.31 18.21
N GLN A 238 13.94 -4.42 18.33
CA GLN A 238 13.54 -5.73 17.83
C GLN A 238 12.32 -6.28 18.58
N LEU A 239 12.07 -5.83 19.82
CA LEU A 239 10.84 -6.15 20.55
C LEU A 239 9.59 -5.64 19.83
N PHE A 240 9.69 -4.65 18.94
CA PHE A 240 8.57 -4.13 18.16
C PHE A 240 8.50 -4.75 16.75
N THR A 241 9.22 -5.84 16.50
CA THR A 241 9.29 -6.50 15.19
C THR A 241 8.73 -7.93 15.30
N PRO A 242 7.40 -8.11 15.17
CA PRO A 242 6.74 -9.40 15.37
C PRO A 242 7.32 -10.59 14.61
N PRO A 243 7.80 -10.45 13.35
CA PRO A 243 8.45 -11.56 12.64
C PRO A 243 9.64 -12.18 13.39
N VAL A 244 10.41 -11.35 14.09
CA VAL A 244 11.61 -11.78 14.84
C VAL A 244 11.23 -12.62 16.07
N TRP A 245 10.03 -12.40 16.63
CA TRP A 245 9.55 -13.20 17.75
C TRP A 245 9.38 -14.67 17.37
N PHE A 246 8.82 -14.94 16.19
CA PHE A 246 8.62 -16.30 15.68
C PHE A 246 9.95 -16.98 15.34
N GLY A 247 10.92 -16.24 14.79
CA GLY A 247 12.28 -16.75 14.64
C GLY A 247 12.90 -17.17 15.98
N ALA A 248 12.76 -16.31 17.01
CA ALA A 248 13.31 -16.58 18.34
C ALA A 248 12.71 -17.81 19.00
N LEU A 249 11.42 -18.06 18.75
CA LEU A 249 10.72 -19.21 19.31
C LEU A 249 11.26 -20.54 18.75
N HIS A 250 11.56 -20.61 17.45
CA HIS A 250 12.22 -21.78 16.88
C HIS A 250 13.65 -21.97 17.39
N GLU A 251 14.45 -20.89 17.44
CA GLU A 251 15.82 -20.93 17.96
C GLU A 251 15.84 -21.46 19.40
N ALA A 252 15.04 -20.85 20.29
CA ALA A 252 14.98 -21.24 21.70
C ALA A 252 14.58 -22.72 21.92
N LEU A 253 13.80 -23.30 21.02
CA LEU A 253 13.27 -24.67 21.15
C LEU A 253 14.12 -25.73 20.45
N LEU A 254 14.70 -25.42 19.29
CA LEU A 254 15.43 -26.40 18.46
C LEU A 254 16.95 -26.38 18.67
N THR A 255 17.57 -25.21 18.75
CA THR A 255 19.02 -25.10 19.03
C THR A 255 19.31 -25.09 20.52
N GLY A 256 18.30 -24.72 21.32
CA GLY A 256 18.39 -24.67 22.77
C GLY A 256 19.09 -23.42 23.28
N GLU A 257 19.25 -22.38 22.46
CA GLU A 257 19.80 -21.11 22.92
C GLU A 257 18.93 -20.51 24.03
N ARG A 258 19.55 -20.18 25.18
CA ARG A 258 18.87 -19.68 26.39
C ARG A 258 19.21 -18.23 26.72
N SER A 259 19.65 -17.44 25.75
CA SER A 259 19.91 -16.02 26.00
C SER A 259 18.60 -15.34 26.44
N LEU A 260 18.69 -14.48 27.47
CA LEU A 260 17.51 -13.84 28.05
C LEU A 260 16.68 -13.09 27.01
N PHE A 261 17.36 -12.49 26.03
CA PHE A 261 16.72 -11.73 24.96
C PHE A 261 15.96 -12.63 23.98
N VAL A 262 16.54 -13.75 23.54
CA VAL A 262 15.85 -14.73 22.69
C VAL A 262 14.67 -15.35 23.42
N LEU A 263 14.80 -15.67 24.71
CA LEU A 263 13.69 -16.17 25.53
C LEU A 263 12.55 -15.15 25.66
N LEU A 264 12.87 -13.86 25.78
CA LEU A 264 11.87 -12.79 25.82
C LEU A 264 11.12 -12.70 24.49
N LEU A 265 11.82 -12.72 23.37
CA LEU A 265 11.21 -12.68 22.03
C LEU A 265 10.35 -13.93 21.77
N ALA A 266 10.84 -15.12 22.14
CA ALA A 266 10.10 -16.37 22.06
C ALA A 266 8.81 -16.32 22.91
N ALA A 267 8.88 -15.76 24.13
CA ALA A 267 7.72 -15.57 24.98
C ALA A 267 6.69 -14.60 24.33
N LEU A 268 7.14 -13.52 23.70
CA LEU A 268 6.26 -12.61 22.96
C LEU A 268 5.52 -13.30 21.81
N ALA A 269 6.18 -14.22 21.10
CA ALA A 269 5.59 -14.98 19.99
C ALA A 269 4.37 -15.80 20.41
N VAL A 270 4.29 -16.21 21.69
CA VAL A 270 3.16 -16.98 22.23
C VAL A 270 2.19 -16.10 23.01
N ILE A 271 2.70 -15.27 23.92
CA ILE A 271 1.88 -14.46 24.83
C ILE A 271 1.06 -13.44 24.06
N VAL A 272 1.67 -12.74 23.09
CA VAL A 272 0.96 -11.67 22.36
C VAL A 272 -0.19 -12.23 21.52
N PRO A 273 -0.04 -13.29 20.71
CA PRO A 273 -1.17 -13.88 19.99
C PRO A 273 -2.27 -14.45 20.90
N VAL A 274 -1.93 -15.01 22.06
CA VAL A 274 -2.92 -15.53 23.02
C VAL A 274 -3.71 -14.39 23.67
N ILE A 275 -3.05 -13.34 24.15
CA ILE A 275 -3.72 -12.14 24.68
C ILE A 275 -4.59 -11.49 23.59
N ALA A 276 -4.07 -11.45 22.36
CA ALA A 276 -4.79 -10.98 21.18
C ALA A 276 -6.08 -11.79 20.93
N MET A 277 -6.06 -13.11 21.08
CA MET A 277 -7.27 -13.92 20.94
C MET A 277 -8.33 -13.57 21.99
N ILE A 278 -7.92 -13.42 23.26
CA ILE A 278 -8.82 -13.09 24.37
C ILE A 278 -9.44 -11.69 24.16
N LEU A 279 -8.61 -10.70 23.85
CA LEU A 279 -9.06 -9.34 23.63
C LEU A 279 -9.98 -9.24 22.40
N TYR A 280 -9.73 -10.02 21.34
CA TYR A 280 -10.57 -10.04 20.14
C TYR A 280 -12.00 -10.46 20.49
N VAL A 281 -12.16 -11.60 21.17
CA VAL A 281 -13.48 -12.11 21.58
C VAL A 281 -14.22 -11.10 22.46
N LYS A 282 -13.50 -10.44 23.39
CA LYS A 282 -14.09 -9.43 24.27
C LYS A 282 -14.52 -8.15 23.54
N MET A 283 -13.83 -7.78 22.46
CA MET A 283 -14.10 -6.56 21.70
C MET A 283 -15.18 -6.73 20.62
N ILE A 284 -15.62 -7.96 20.28
CA ILE A 284 -16.65 -8.21 19.26
C ILE A 284 -17.92 -7.36 19.48
N PRO A 285 -18.53 -7.29 20.68
CA PRO A 285 -19.76 -6.53 20.86
C PRO A 285 -19.56 -5.02 20.65
N ALA A 286 -18.43 -4.48 21.13
CA ALA A 286 -18.08 -3.08 20.94
C ALA A 286 -17.81 -2.78 19.45
N PHE A 287 -17.18 -3.71 18.74
CA PHE A 287 -16.95 -3.62 17.31
C PHE A 287 -18.28 -3.60 16.53
N GLU A 288 -19.18 -4.54 16.82
CA GLU A 288 -20.50 -4.60 16.20
C GLU A 288 -21.35 -3.36 16.49
N SER A 289 -21.26 -2.81 17.70
CA SER A 289 -21.91 -1.56 18.06
C SER A 289 -21.35 -0.39 17.24
N SER A 290 -20.03 -0.30 17.08
CA SER A 290 -19.40 0.79 16.33
C SER A 290 -19.71 0.74 14.82
N LEU A 291 -20.09 -0.42 14.29
CA LEU A 291 -20.62 -0.52 12.92
C LEU A 291 -21.94 0.26 12.73
N HIS A 292 -22.69 0.58 13.78
CA HIS A 292 -23.92 1.40 13.63
C HIS A 292 -23.63 2.83 13.18
N LYS A 293 -22.45 3.37 13.50
CA LYS A 293 -22.02 4.71 13.04
C LYS A 293 -21.83 4.78 11.52
N LEU A 294 -21.77 3.63 10.84
CA LEU A 294 -21.65 3.57 9.38
C LEU A 294 -22.96 3.81 8.64
N SER A 295 -24.10 3.56 9.29
CA SER A 295 -25.44 3.74 8.69
C SER A 295 -25.97 5.17 8.79
N THR A 296 -25.38 6.01 9.64
CA THR A 296 -25.74 7.42 9.76
C THR A 296 -25.04 8.24 8.68
N VAL A 297 -25.82 8.71 7.70
CA VAL A 297 -25.36 9.66 6.68
C VAL A 297 -25.19 11.02 7.34
N GLU A 298 -23.95 11.42 7.63
CA GLU A 298 -23.67 12.81 7.98
C GLU A 298 -24.00 13.70 6.76
N GLN A 299 -24.88 14.68 6.93
CA GLN A 299 -25.08 15.72 5.93
C GLN A 299 -23.78 16.53 5.80
N GLY A 300 -23.21 16.52 4.59
CA GLY A 300 -21.96 17.22 4.30
C GLY A 300 -22.09 18.72 4.56
N LYS A 301 -21.28 19.24 5.49
CA LYS A 301 -21.14 20.69 5.70
C LYS A 301 -20.66 21.36 4.41
N GLU A 302 -21.32 22.46 4.03
CA GLU A 302 -20.87 23.32 2.94
C GLU A 302 -19.42 23.78 3.15
N LYS A 303 -18.56 23.51 2.17
CA LYS A 303 -17.17 23.94 2.21
C LYS A 303 -17.07 25.41 1.83
N ARG A 304 -16.83 26.28 2.81
CA ARG A 304 -16.45 27.69 2.58
C ARG A 304 -15.21 27.78 1.68
N THR A 305 -15.26 28.67 0.69
CA THR A 305 -14.13 28.94 -0.21
C THR A 305 -13.00 29.66 0.53
N ASN A 306 -11.82 29.02 0.62
CA ASN A 306 -10.66 29.60 1.29
C ASN A 306 -9.99 30.70 0.43
N ARG A 307 -9.93 31.94 0.91
CA ARG A 307 -9.38 33.11 0.18
C ARG A 307 -7.88 32.97 -0.11
N LEU A 308 -7.11 32.40 0.82
CA LEU A 308 -5.66 32.17 0.64
C LEU A 308 -5.38 31.24 -0.55
N LYS A 309 -6.21 30.21 -0.72
CA LYS A 309 -6.12 29.29 -1.86
C LYS A 309 -6.27 30.04 -3.19
N GLN A 310 -7.20 30.99 -3.27
CA GLN A 310 -7.44 31.74 -4.51
C GLN A 310 -6.27 32.67 -4.88
N ILE A 311 -5.63 33.28 -3.89
CA ILE A 311 -4.44 34.13 -4.09
C ILE A 311 -3.28 33.28 -4.61
N PHE A 312 -3.02 32.14 -3.97
CA PHE A 312 -1.95 31.23 -4.39
C PHE A 312 -2.16 30.71 -5.83
N LEU A 313 -3.40 30.37 -6.20
CA LEU A 313 -3.71 29.93 -7.56
C LEU A 313 -3.61 31.06 -8.60
N ARG A 314 -3.82 32.32 -8.20
CA ARG A 314 -3.60 33.49 -9.08
C ARG A 314 -2.14 33.65 -9.46
N PHE A 315 -1.22 33.40 -8.53
CA PHE A 315 0.21 33.46 -8.79
C PHE A 315 0.68 32.36 -9.75
N ILE A 316 0.22 31.12 -9.55
CA ILE A 316 0.67 29.96 -10.33
C ILE A 316 0.04 29.92 -11.73
N ALA A 317 -1.23 30.31 -11.85
CA ALA A 317 -1.97 30.34 -13.10
C ALA A 317 -2.63 31.72 -13.27
N PRO A 318 -1.94 32.68 -13.93
CA PRO A 318 -2.48 34.02 -14.18
C PRO A 318 -3.75 33.98 -15.05
N ASN A 319 -3.81 33.06 -16.03
CA ASN A 319 -4.97 32.89 -16.89
C ASN A 319 -6.14 32.23 -16.13
N GLN A 320 -7.34 32.79 -16.30
CA GLN A 320 -8.56 32.31 -15.65
C GLN A 320 -8.98 30.91 -16.14
N GLU A 321 -8.82 30.61 -17.44
CA GLU A 321 -9.17 29.29 -17.99
C GLU A 321 -8.26 28.20 -17.41
N GLU A 322 -6.94 28.44 -17.40
CA GLU A 322 -5.95 27.55 -16.79
C GLU A 322 -6.27 27.30 -15.31
N ARG A 323 -6.68 28.35 -14.58
CA ARG A 323 -7.04 28.26 -13.16
C ARG A 323 -8.33 27.47 -12.91
N ASN A 324 -9.31 27.60 -13.80
CA ASN A 324 -10.54 26.82 -13.72
C ASN A 324 -10.26 25.33 -13.92
N PHE A 325 -9.43 24.98 -14.91
CA PHE A 325 -8.97 23.60 -15.10
C PHE A 325 -8.10 23.10 -13.94
N MET A 326 -7.29 23.95 -13.32
CA MET A 326 -6.58 23.57 -12.10
C MET A 326 -7.54 23.20 -10.97
N ASN A 327 -8.57 24.03 -10.73
CA ASN A 327 -9.58 23.76 -9.71
C ASN A 327 -10.39 22.50 -9.99
N PHE A 328 -10.78 22.28 -11.25
CA PHE A 328 -11.42 21.04 -11.68
C PHE A 328 -10.52 19.83 -11.40
N SER A 329 -9.25 19.90 -11.78
CA SER A 329 -8.28 18.82 -11.57
C SER A 329 -8.08 18.53 -10.08
N PHE A 330 -7.97 19.56 -9.23
CA PHE A 330 -7.91 19.35 -7.77
C PHE A 330 -9.19 18.70 -7.23
N ALA A 331 -10.36 19.10 -7.72
CA ALA A 331 -11.63 18.51 -7.30
C ALA A 331 -11.71 17.03 -7.69
N MET A 332 -11.32 16.69 -8.92
CA MET A 332 -11.26 15.31 -9.38
C MET A 332 -10.26 14.48 -8.57
N MET A 333 -9.00 14.92 -8.46
CA MET A 333 -7.95 14.17 -7.75
C MET A 333 -8.24 13.98 -6.25
N LYS A 334 -8.99 14.90 -5.63
CA LYS A 334 -9.37 14.83 -4.20
C LYS A 334 -10.59 13.97 -3.94
N ASN A 335 -11.58 13.99 -4.83
CA ASN A 335 -12.88 13.37 -4.58
C ASN A 335 -13.02 12.01 -5.25
N GLU A 336 -12.40 11.79 -6.40
CA GLU A 336 -12.44 10.51 -7.12
C GLU A 336 -11.73 9.43 -6.29
N ARG A 337 -12.47 8.37 -5.93
CA ARG A 337 -12.02 7.35 -4.99
C ARG A 337 -11.00 6.39 -5.60
N GLU A 338 -11.23 5.91 -6.82
CA GLU A 338 -10.35 4.95 -7.49
C GLU A 338 -8.99 5.55 -7.80
N PHE A 339 -8.96 6.84 -8.16
CA PHE A 339 -7.77 7.66 -8.35
C PHE A 339 -6.98 7.75 -7.04
N LYS A 340 -7.62 8.14 -5.94
CA LYS A 340 -6.96 8.20 -4.61
C LYS A 340 -6.33 6.86 -4.24
N LEU A 341 -7.07 5.77 -4.43
CA LEU A 341 -6.60 4.42 -4.11
C LEU A 341 -5.35 4.02 -4.90
N LYS A 342 -5.19 4.48 -6.13
CA LYS A 342 -4.04 4.15 -6.98
C LYS A 342 -2.86 5.11 -6.79
N VAL A 343 -3.13 6.39 -6.56
CA VAL A 343 -2.12 7.45 -6.57
C VAL A 343 -1.55 7.76 -5.18
N TYR A 344 -2.38 7.81 -4.14
CA TYR A 344 -1.92 8.24 -2.81
C TYR A 344 -0.89 7.30 -2.16
N PRO A 345 -0.94 5.95 -2.35
CA PRO A 345 0.16 5.10 -1.88
C PRO A 345 1.51 5.50 -2.50
N GLN A 346 1.52 5.82 -3.79
CA GLN A 346 2.73 6.21 -4.52
C GLN A 346 3.30 7.54 -3.99
N VAL A 347 2.43 8.48 -3.62
CA VAL A 347 2.83 9.74 -2.96
C VAL A 347 3.46 9.47 -1.59
N GLY A 348 2.95 8.48 -0.85
CA GLY A 348 3.56 8.04 0.40
C GLY A 348 5.00 7.54 0.20
N PHE A 349 5.25 6.79 -0.87
CA PHE A 349 6.59 6.29 -1.19
C PHE A 349 7.61 7.39 -1.46
N THR A 350 7.19 8.55 -1.99
CA THR A 350 8.05 9.74 -2.15
C THR A 350 8.70 10.16 -0.84
N PHE A 351 8.01 10.00 0.30
CA PHE A 351 8.54 10.36 1.61
C PHE A 351 9.44 9.30 2.23
N VAL A 352 9.34 8.04 1.78
CA VAL A 352 10.01 6.90 2.44
C VAL A 352 11.22 6.43 1.65
N ILE A 353 11.11 6.30 0.33
CA ILE A 353 12.15 5.70 -0.53
C ILE A 353 13.52 6.40 -0.41
N PRO A 354 13.62 7.74 -0.45
CA PRO A 354 14.91 8.40 -0.35
C PRO A 354 15.68 8.03 0.92
N PHE A 355 14.99 7.92 2.06
CA PHE A 355 15.59 7.54 3.34
C PHE A 355 15.90 6.04 3.42
N LEU A 356 15.00 5.20 2.89
CA LEU A 356 15.21 3.75 2.83
C LEU A 356 16.56 3.41 2.19
N PHE A 357 16.83 3.99 1.01
CA PHE A 357 18.11 3.78 0.32
C PHE A 357 19.28 4.45 1.04
N MET A 358 19.08 5.64 1.62
CA MET A 358 20.12 6.37 2.34
C MET A 358 20.68 5.57 3.51
N PHE A 359 19.80 4.92 4.26
CA PHE A 359 20.24 4.08 5.36
C PHE A 359 20.94 2.81 4.87
N THR A 360 20.61 2.29 3.69
CA THR A 360 21.18 1.03 3.14
C THR A 360 22.62 1.21 2.68
N THR A 361 23.00 2.40 2.21
CA THR A 361 24.34 2.67 1.68
C THR A 361 25.36 3.13 2.73
N SER A 362 24.96 3.32 3.99
CA SER A 362 25.85 3.75 5.07
C SER A 362 26.34 2.54 5.88
N GLU A 363 27.50 1.99 5.52
CA GLU A 363 28.06 0.78 6.14
C GLU A 363 28.42 0.97 7.64
N ASN A 364 28.85 2.18 8.04
CA ASN A 364 29.27 2.46 9.42
C ASN A 364 28.26 3.30 10.23
N GLY A 365 27.11 3.66 9.65
CA GLY A 365 26.03 4.40 10.33
C GLY A 365 26.41 5.76 10.93
N SER A 366 27.62 6.27 10.69
CA SER A 366 28.04 7.55 11.25
C SER A 366 27.34 8.70 10.53
N PHE A 367 26.67 9.53 11.32
CA PHE A 367 25.94 10.69 10.82
C PHE A 367 26.87 11.69 10.11
N GLU A 368 28.14 11.75 10.52
CA GLU A 368 29.17 12.58 9.88
C GLU A 368 29.53 12.10 8.47
N ALA A 369 29.70 10.79 8.26
CA ALA A 369 29.95 10.24 6.92
C ALA A 369 28.74 10.47 5.99
N LEU A 370 27.51 10.39 6.52
CA LEU A 370 26.30 10.76 5.77
C LEU A 370 26.29 12.24 5.40
N ARG A 371 26.71 13.12 6.32
CA ARG A 371 26.71 14.58 6.11
C ARG A 371 27.63 15.01 4.97
N GLU A 372 28.78 14.35 4.81
CA GLU A 372 29.76 14.65 3.75
C GLU A 372 29.50 13.87 2.45
N GLY A 373 28.81 12.73 2.51
CA GLY A 373 28.54 11.86 1.38
C GLY A 373 27.65 12.43 0.27
N SER A 374 27.59 11.76 -0.87
CA SER A 374 26.78 12.14 -2.04
C SER A 374 25.36 11.57 -2.02
N SER A 375 24.93 10.95 -0.92
CA SER A 375 23.60 10.32 -0.79
C SER A 375 22.43 11.30 -0.93
N TYR A 376 22.67 12.62 -1.01
CA TYR A 376 21.64 13.61 -1.30
C TYR A 376 21.01 13.44 -2.70
N TYR A 377 21.70 12.80 -3.66
CA TYR A 377 21.13 12.45 -4.98
C TYR A 377 19.90 11.53 -4.86
N LEU A 378 19.73 10.81 -3.75
CA LEU A 378 18.53 10.01 -3.48
C LEU A 378 17.25 10.87 -3.46
N PHE A 379 17.35 12.19 -3.33
CA PHE A 379 16.23 13.11 -3.49
C PHE A 379 15.58 13.03 -4.88
N TYR A 380 16.29 12.57 -5.93
CA TYR A 380 15.70 12.29 -7.24
C TYR A 380 14.59 11.24 -7.21
N PHE A 381 14.60 10.31 -6.24
CA PHE A 381 13.50 9.34 -6.10
C PHE A 381 12.15 10.01 -5.81
N THR A 382 12.14 11.26 -5.33
CA THR A 382 10.90 11.99 -5.14
C THR A 382 10.16 12.29 -6.45
N LEU A 383 10.87 12.32 -7.59
CA LEU A 383 10.28 12.54 -8.92
C LEU A 383 9.46 11.35 -9.42
N LEU A 384 9.56 10.16 -8.80
CA LEU A 384 8.79 8.97 -9.18
C LEU A 384 7.26 9.18 -9.10
N VAL A 385 6.82 10.11 -8.26
CA VAL A 385 5.39 10.46 -8.14
C VAL A 385 4.83 11.11 -9.39
N ILE A 386 5.68 11.79 -10.18
CA ILE A 386 5.24 12.58 -11.33
C ILE A 386 4.67 11.71 -12.46
N PRO A 387 5.41 10.73 -13.03
CA PRO A 387 4.91 9.89 -14.12
C PRO A 387 3.76 8.99 -13.66
N THR A 388 3.78 8.55 -12.40
CA THR A 388 2.73 7.70 -11.82
C THR A 388 1.42 8.46 -11.68
N VAL A 389 1.43 9.70 -11.18
CA VAL A 389 0.21 10.53 -11.11
C VAL A 389 -0.26 10.90 -12.52
N ILE A 390 0.64 11.40 -13.38
CA ILE A 390 0.27 11.90 -14.71
C ILE A 390 -0.39 10.81 -15.56
N SER A 391 0.14 9.59 -15.54
CA SER A 391 -0.48 8.45 -16.24
C SER A 391 -1.87 8.11 -15.70
N MET A 392 -2.12 8.29 -14.41
CA MET A 392 -3.41 7.98 -13.78
C MET A 392 -4.50 9.03 -14.03
N VAL A 393 -4.11 10.29 -14.28
CA VAL A 393 -5.03 11.43 -14.41
C VAL A 393 -5.95 11.35 -15.63
N LYS A 394 -5.65 10.50 -16.61
CA LYS A 394 -6.54 10.23 -17.75
C LYS A 394 -7.81 9.48 -17.37
N TYR A 395 -7.77 8.77 -16.25
CA TYR A 395 -8.75 7.76 -15.93
C TYR A 395 -9.74 8.24 -14.86
N SER A 396 -10.98 7.76 -14.97
CA SER A 396 -12.04 8.04 -14.00
C SER A 396 -13.03 6.88 -13.96
N GLY A 397 -13.54 6.54 -12.78
CA GLY A 397 -14.67 5.61 -12.66
C GLY A 397 -15.95 6.19 -13.31
N ALA A 398 -16.07 7.52 -13.32
CA ALA A 398 -17.16 8.27 -13.95
C ALA A 398 -16.79 8.82 -15.34
N TYR A 399 -15.97 8.09 -16.11
CA TYR A 399 -15.42 8.52 -17.40
C TYR A 399 -16.48 9.01 -18.42
N LYS A 400 -17.72 8.47 -18.36
CA LYS A 400 -18.83 8.89 -19.22
C LYS A 400 -19.18 10.37 -19.06
N GLY A 401 -18.88 10.98 -17.90
CA GLY A 401 -19.06 12.42 -17.67
C GLY A 401 -18.14 13.32 -18.50
N SER A 402 -17.18 12.75 -19.23
CA SER A 402 -16.28 13.50 -20.12
C SER A 402 -16.96 14.15 -21.32
N TRP A 403 -18.24 13.83 -21.59
CA TRP A 403 -19.06 14.55 -22.58
C TRP A 403 -19.06 16.07 -22.36
N ILE A 404 -18.85 16.51 -21.11
CA ILE A 404 -18.79 17.93 -20.75
C ILE A 404 -17.67 18.68 -21.50
N TYR A 405 -16.58 18.00 -21.85
CA TYR A 405 -15.50 18.60 -22.65
C TYR A 405 -15.96 18.89 -24.09
N ALA A 406 -16.86 18.08 -24.65
CA ALA A 406 -17.41 18.32 -25.98
C ALA A 406 -18.45 19.47 -25.99
N ALA A 407 -19.11 19.70 -24.86
CA ALA A 407 -20.09 20.77 -24.70
C ALA A 407 -19.46 22.13 -24.32
N MET A 408 -18.24 22.14 -23.80
CA MET A 408 -17.53 23.38 -23.45
C MET A 408 -16.91 24.04 -24.69
N PRO A 409 -16.91 25.38 -24.78
CA PRO A 409 -16.21 26.10 -25.83
C PRO A 409 -14.69 26.09 -25.55
N LEU A 410 -14.05 24.94 -25.77
CA LEU A 410 -12.62 24.75 -25.55
C LEU A 410 -11.83 25.45 -26.66
N LYS A 411 -11.26 26.63 -26.36
CA LYS A 411 -10.44 27.39 -27.32
C LYS A 411 -9.03 26.83 -27.47
N ASP A 412 -8.40 26.41 -26.37
CA ASP A 412 -7.02 25.97 -26.38
C ASP A 412 -6.75 24.83 -25.40
N ARG A 413 -6.40 23.66 -25.95
CA ARG A 413 -6.01 22.48 -25.17
C ARG A 413 -4.74 22.70 -24.37
N MET A 414 -3.85 23.60 -24.83
CA MET A 414 -2.64 23.97 -24.12
C MET A 414 -2.92 24.38 -22.66
N LEU A 415 -4.01 25.11 -22.42
CA LEU A 415 -4.39 25.61 -21.09
C LEU A 415 -4.92 24.49 -20.19
N ILE A 416 -5.55 23.48 -20.78
CA ILE A 416 -6.03 22.28 -20.06
C ILE A 416 -4.83 21.49 -19.56
N ASP A 417 -3.90 21.15 -20.46
CA ASP A 417 -2.76 20.30 -20.13
C ASP A 417 -1.79 21.01 -19.18
N ARG A 418 -1.54 22.32 -19.36
CA ARG A 418 -0.75 23.13 -18.40
C ARG A 418 -1.42 23.22 -17.03
N GLY A 419 -2.72 23.48 -16.98
CA GLY A 419 -3.49 23.51 -15.74
C GLY A 419 -3.41 22.17 -15.03
N LEU A 420 -3.52 21.07 -15.77
CA LEU A 420 -3.39 19.72 -15.23
C LEU A 420 -1.99 19.47 -14.64
N THR A 421 -0.91 19.71 -15.40
CA THR A 421 0.47 19.49 -14.94
C THR A 421 0.76 20.30 -13.69
N LYS A 422 0.34 21.57 -13.65
CA LYS A 422 0.49 22.43 -12.47
C LYS A 422 -0.30 21.90 -11.28
N SER A 423 -1.51 21.40 -11.49
CA SER A 423 -2.31 20.80 -10.42
C SER A 423 -1.64 19.56 -9.82
N VAL A 424 -1.05 18.69 -10.65
CA VAL A 424 -0.29 17.52 -10.17
C VAL A 424 0.91 17.96 -9.32
N LEU A 425 1.70 18.91 -9.83
CA LEU A 425 2.85 19.44 -9.11
C LEU A 425 2.44 20.07 -7.77
N VAL A 426 1.41 20.92 -7.76
CA VAL A 426 0.96 21.61 -6.55
C VAL A 426 0.34 20.67 -5.53
N MET A 427 -0.41 19.64 -5.96
CA MET A 427 -1.10 18.74 -5.04
C MET A 427 -0.19 17.67 -4.45
N PHE A 428 0.73 17.12 -5.25
CA PHE A 428 1.49 15.92 -4.87
C PHE A 428 2.98 16.17 -4.69
N TYR A 429 3.61 16.96 -5.56
CA TYR A 429 5.06 17.17 -5.51
C TYR A 429 5.45 18.30 -4.53
N LEU A 430 4.78 19.45 -4.60
CA LEU A 430 5.09 20.62 -3.77
C LEU A 430 5.02 20.35 -2.26
N PRO A 431 4.00 19.66 -1.71
CA PRO A 431 3.97 19.34 -0.29
C PRO A 431 5.13 18.43 0.13
N ALA A 432 5.52 17.49 -0.73
CA ALA A 432 6.67 16.63 -0.48
C ALA A 432 7.97 17.45 -0.44
N MET A 433 8.16 18.38 -1.38
CA MET A 433 9.32 19.26 -1.41
C MET A 433 9.40 20.15 -0.16
N LEU A 434 8.30 20.77 0.23
CA LEU A 434 8.26 21.65 1.41
C LEU A 434 8.65 20.93 2.70
N ILE A 435 8.40 19.63 2.80
CA ILE A 435 8.74 18.80 3.97
C ILE A 435 10.14 18.21 3.84
N LEU A 436 10.50 17.65 2.67
CA LEU A 436 11.74 16.90 2.50
C LEU A 436 12.96 17.81 2.32
N THR A 437 12.82 18.97 1.67
CA THR A 437 13.94 19.90 1.45
C THR A 437 14.58 20.35 2.77
N PRO A 438 13.83 20.82 3.80
CA PRO A 438 14.42 21.14 5.10
C PRO A 438 15.12 19.95 5.77
N VAL A 439 14.54 18.74 5.67
CA VAL A 439 15.12 17.52 6.25
C VAL A 439 16.45 17.18 5.58
N PHE A 440 16.53 17.26 4.25
CA PHE A 440 17.77 17.01 3.52
C PHE A 440 18.85 18.06 3.82
N ILE A 441 18.47 19.34 3.91
CA ILE A 441 19.41 20.41 4.30
C ILE A 441 19.95 20.16 5.72
N TRP A 442 19.10 19.70 6.64
CA TRP A 442 19.52 19.36 7.99
C TRP A 442 20.51 18.17 8.03
N ILE A 443 20.29 17.14 7.21
CA ILE A 443 21.18 15.96 7.13
C ILE A 443 22.52 16.27 6.45
N PHE A 444 22.49 16.90 5.27
CA PHE A 444 23.67 17.08 4.41
C PHE A 444 24.33 18.46 4.52
N SER A 445 23.89 19.29 5.46
CA SER A 445 24.28 20.70 5.61
C SER A 445 23.73 21.62 4.51
N GLY A 446 23.88 22.93 4.71
CA GLY A 446 23.48 23.97 3.75
C GLY A 446 24.21 23.94 2.40
N ARG A 447 25.20 23.06 2.21
CA ARG A 447 25.97 22.92 0.97
C ARG A 447 25.09 22.51 -0.23
N ILE A 448 24.08 21.67 0.01
CA ILE A 448 23.27 21.06 -1.06
C ILE A 448 22.10 21.95 -1.54
N TRP A 449 22.05 23.22 -1.12
CA TRP A 449 20.89 24.06 -1.43
C TRP A 449 20.70 24.23 -2.94
N LEU A 450 21.80 24.39 -3.69
CA LEU A 450 21.78 24.59 -5.13
C LEU A 450 21.41 23.29 -5.85
N ASP A 451 21.91 22.14 -5.39
CA ASP A 451 21.50 20.81 -5.85
C ASP A 451 19.99 20.61 -5.70
N LEU A 452 19.40 20.98 -4.56
CA LEU A 452 17.95 20.85 -4.33
C LEU A 452 17.14 21.76 -5.26
N VAL A 453 17.62 22.98 -5.53
CA VAL A 453 17.00 23.89 -6.51
C VAL A 453 17.04 23.28 -7.92
N VAL A 454 18.17 22.69 -8.31
CA VAL A 454 18.33 21.98 -9.59
C VAL A 454 17.37 20.80 -9.70
N ILE A 455 17.20 20.01 -8.63
CA ILE A 455 16.27 18.87 -8.64
C ILE A 455 14.81 19.34 -8.74
N ILE A 456 14.44 20.41 -8.04
CA ILE A 456 13.10 21.00 -8.15
C ILE A 456 12.85 21.56 -9.55
N ALA A 457 13.82 22.25 -10.15
CA ALA A 457 13.73 22.71 -11.54
C ALA A 457 13.59 21.53 -12.51
N THR A 458 14.37 20.47 -12.29
CA THR A 458 14.26 19.22 -13.05
C THR A 458 12.86 18.63 -12.96
N ALA A 459 12.25 18.60 -11.78
CA ALA A 459 10.89 18.09 -11.60
C ALA A 459 9.83 18.89 -12.37
N ILE A 460 9.98 20.22 -12.44
CA ILE A 460 9.07 21.09 -13.22
C ILE A 460 9.19 20.80 -14.73
N LEU A 461 10.42 20.65 -15.22
CA LEU A 461 10.68 20.27 -16.61
C LEU A 461 10.13 18.86 -16.91
N TYR A 462 10.47 17.91 -16.04
CA TYR A 462 10.13 16.51 -16.16
C TYR A 462 8.62 16.27 -16.12
N ALA A 463 7.86 17.02 -15.30
CA ALA A 463 6.40 16.96 -15.30
C ALA A 463 5.78 17.39 -16.63
N ALA A 464 6.35 18.40 -17.29
CA ALA A 464 5.91 18.80 -18.63
C ALA A 464 6.23 17.70 -19.66
N ILE A 465 7.43 17.14 -19.64
CA ILE A 465 7.83 16.01 -20.50
C ILE A 465 6.89 14.81 -20.30
N CYS A 466 6.61 14.44 -19.05
CA CYS A 466 5.69 13.37 -18.72
C CYS A 466 4.28 13.66 -19.25
N THR A 467 3.79 14.88 -19.12
CA THR A 467 2.45 15.24 -19.64
C THR A 467 2.40 15.10 -21.15
N LEU A 468 3.42 15.58 -21.87
CA LEU A 468 3.49 15.47 -23.32
C LEU A 468 3.58 14.01 -23.80
N ALA A 469 4.42 13.20 -23.15
CA ALA A 469 4.70 11.84 -23.58
C ALA A 469 3.65 10.82 -23.11
N LEU A 470 3.11 11.00 -21.90
CA LEU A 470 2.12 10.10 -21.31
C LEU A 470 0.71 10.54 -21.69
N ASN A 471 0.35 11.82 -21.60
CA ASN A 471 -1.04 12.25 -21.81
C ASN A 471 -1.48 12.38 -23.27
N GLY A 472 -0.54 12.53 -24.22
CA GLY A 472 -0.80 12.43 -25.66
C GLY A 472 -2.04 13.21 -26.10
N LYS A 473 -2.96 12.57 -26.84
CA LYS A 473 -4.21 13.20 -27.33
C LYS A 473 -5.43 13.01 -26.40
N SER A 474 -5.32 12.30 -25.28
CA SER A 474 -6.47 12.05 -24.39
C SER A 474 -6.74 13.22 -23.44
N LEU A 475 -8.02 13.56 -23.25
CA LEU A 475 -8.45 14.55 -22.27
C LEU A 475 -8.35 14.01 -20.83
N PRO A 476 -8.13 14.88 -19.82
CA PRO A 476 -8.07 14.45 -18.43
C PRO A 476 -9.38 13.76 -17.99
N PHE A 477 -9.27 12.71 -17.17
CA PHE A 477 -10.40 11.99 -16.57
C PHE A 477 -11.46 11.47 -17.56
N SER A 478 -11.08 11.21 -18.81
CA SER A 478 -12.00 10.84 -19.89
C SER A 478 -12.08 9.35 -20.20
N GLN A 479 -11.15 8.55 -19.66
CA GLN A 479 -11.04 7.14 -19.99
C GLN A 479 -11.42 6.24 -18.81
N PRO A 480 -11.98 5.05 -19.04
CA PRO A 480 -12.19 4.08 -17.98
C PRO A 480 -10.86 3.45 -17.56
N PHE A 481 -10.69 3.19 -16.26
CA PHE A 481 -9.50 2.52 -15.73
C PHE A 481 -9.23 1.13 -16.34
N SER A 482 -10.22 0.50 -16.96
CA SER A 482 -10.09 -0.80 -17.65
C SER A 482 -9.23 -0.75 -18.91
N VAL A 483 -8.98 0.42 -19.49
CA VAL A 483 -8.16 0.62 -20.70
C VAL A 483 -6.67 0.77 -20.37
N ALA A 484 -6.32 0.94 -19.09
CA ALA A 484 -4.97 1.27 -18.64
C ALA A 484 -3.87 0.20 -18.84
N GLN A 485 -4.11 -0.90 -19.57
CA GLN A 485 -3.20 -2.06 -19.52
C GLN A 485 -2.60 -2.48 -20.86
N HIS A 486 -1.34 -2.03 -21.04
CA HIS A 486 -0.09 -2.76 -21.37
C HIS A 486 0.91 -1.78 -21.99
N GLN A 487 0.46 -0.92 -22.91
CA GLN A 487 1.32 0.12 -23.52
C GLN A 487 1.63 1.30 -22.58
N GLU A 488 0.68 1.70 -21.72
CA GLU A 488 0.90 2.84 -20.82
C GLU A 488 1.86 2.51 -19.66
N GLY A 489 1.88 1.27 -19.19
CA GLY A 489 2.83 0.81 -18.17
C GLY A 489 4.28 0.84 -18.68
N ILE A 490 4.52 0.45 -19.93
CA ILE A 490 5.85 0.54 -20.56
C ILE A 490 6.28 2.01 -20.66
N LYS A 491 5.41 2.91 -21.12
CA LYS A 491 5.73 4.34 -21.20
C LYS A 491 6.05 4.94 -19.82
N ALA A 492 5.29 4.59 -18.79
CA ALA A 492 5.55 5.04 -17.42
C ALA A 492 6.89 4.51 -16.89
N PHE A 493 7.23 3.25 -17.17
CA PHE A 493 8.52 2.66 -16.82
C PHE A 493 9.69 3.34 -17.54
N VAL A 494 9.54 3.62 -18.84
CA VAL A 494 10.56 4.38 -19.60
C VAL A 494 10.75 5.78 -19.00
N MET A 495 9.68 6.47 -18.60
CA MET A 495 9.79 7.77 -17.93
C MET A 495 10.54 7.67 -16.59
N MET A 496 10.37 6.58 -15.84
CA MET A 496 11.15 6.33 -14.63
C MET A 496 12.66 6.26 -14.91
N LEU A 497 13.08 5.65 -16.03
CA LEU A 497 14.50 5.63 -16.43
C LEU A 497 15.03 7.03 -16.80
N VAL A 498 14.19 7.91 -17.36
CA VAL A 498 14.56 9.30 -17.68
C VAL A 498 14.97 10.07 -16.44
N ILE A 499 14.40 9.76 -15.26
CA ILE A 499 14.84 10.36 -13.98
C ILE A 499 16.31 10.01 -13.69
N GLY A 500 16.71 8.76 -13.93
CA GLY A 500 18.11 8.33 -13.82
C GLY A 500 19.01 9.11 -14.78
N GLY A 501 18.54 9.37 -16.00
CA GLY A 501 19.24 10.22 -16.96
C GLY A 501 19.46 11.65 -16.44
N PHE A 502 18.46 12.28 -15.85
CA PHE A 502 18.62 13.60 -15.22
C PHE A 502 19.59 13.57 -14.03
N CYS A 503 19.54 12.53 -13.21
CA CYS A 503 20.48 12.36 -12.10
C CYS A 503 21.92 12.22 -12.62
N LEU A 504 22.15 11.43 -13.67
CA LEU A 504 23.47 11.28 -14.28
C LEU A 504 23.99 12.60 -14.83
N ILE A 505 23.15 13.37 -15.53
CA ILE A 505 23.53 14.69 -16.04
C ILE A 505 23.93 15.61 -14.88
N HIS A 506 23.14 15.63 -13.79
CA HIS A 506 23.48 16.43 -12.62
C HIS A 506 24.84 16.04 -12.03
N VAL A 507 25.11 14.75 -11.85
CA VAL A 507 26.41 14.25 -11.37
C VAL A 507 27.56 14.67 -12.30
N LEU A 508 27.37 14.60 -13.62
CA LEU A 508 28.38 15.00 -14.60
C LEU A 508 28.72 16.50 -14.51
N PHE A 509 27.71 17.36 -14.38
CA PHE A 509 27.91 18.79 -14.23
C PHE A 509 28.52 19.16 -12.88
N ASN A 510 28.21 18.41 -11.81
CA ASN A 510 28.79 18.64 -10.49
C ASN A 510 30.31 18.38 -10.44
N ASN A 511 30.86 17.64 -11.41
CA ASN A 511 32.30 17.38 -11.49
C ASN A 511 33.10 18.55 -12.11
N TRP A 512 32.45 19.59 -12.63
CA TRP A 512 33.10 20.75 -13.24
C TRP A 512 32.94 21.99 -12.37
N ALA A 513 33.99 22.83 -12.32
CA ALA A 513 33.89 24.15 -11.70
C ALA A 513 32.78 24.98 -12.38
N PHE A 514 31.88 25.56 -11.58
CA PHE A 514 30.67 26.26 -12.02
C PHE A 514 29.66 25.44 -12.84
N GLY A 515 29.81 24.11 -12.89
CA GLY A 515 28.96 23.26 -13.73
C GLY A 515 27.50 23.24 -13.25
N LEU A 516 27.27 23.34 -11.95
CA LEU A 516 25.93 23.26 -11.37
C LEU A 516 25.11 24.54 -11.66
N GLU A 517 25.74 25.71 -11.63
CA GLU A 517 25.11 26.98 -12.03
C GLU A 517 24.78 26.99 -13.53
N ILE A 518 25.70 26.50 -14.37
CA ILE A 518 25.47 26.36 -15.82
C ILE A 518 24.28 25.42 -16.06
N TYR A 519 24.25 24.28 -15.36
CA TYR A 519 23.15 23.33 -15.48
C TYR A 519 21.81 23.92 -15.04
N ALA A 520 21.78 24.70 -13.96
CA ALA A 520 20.58 25.41 -13.52
C ALA A 520 20.06 26.39 -14.59
N VAL A 521 20.94 27.15 -15.25
CA VAL A 521 20.57 28.06 -16.34
C VAL A 521 20.01 27.28 -17.54
N ILE A 522 20.67 26.17 -17.94
CA ILE A 522 20.19 25.30 -19.01
C ILE A 522 18.79 24.76 -18.69
N LEU A 523 18.55 24.31 -17.46
CA LEU A 523 17.24 23.84 -17.01
C LEU A 523 16.18 24.93 -17.08
N LEU A 524 16.48 26.17 -16.67
CA LEU A 524 15.54 27.29 -16.75
C LEU A 524 15.15 27.60 -18.20
N ILE A 525 16.14 27.61 -19.11
CA ILE A 525 15.89 27.81 -20.54
C ILE A 525 15.02 26.66 -21.09
N ALA A 526 15.35 25.41 -20.75
CA ALA A 526 14.58 24.25 -21.17
C ALA A 526 13.14 24.28 -20.66
N ILE A 527 12.91 24.70 -19.40
CA ILE A 527 11.58 24.90 -18.82
C ILE A 527 10.82 25.93 -19.66
N LEU A 528 11.39 27.11 -19.93
CA LEU A 528 10.74 28.13 -20.73
C LEU A 528 10.35 27.62 -22.12
N ILE A 529 11.26 26.92 -22.80
CA ILE A 529 11.02 26.36 -24.14
C ILE A 529 9.90 25.31 -24.10
N VAL A 530 9.96 24.33 -23.20
CA VAL A 530 8.97 23.24 -23.15
C VAL A 530 7.59 23.76 -22.74
N TRP A 531 7.52 24.69 -21.79
CA TRP A 531 6.24 25.22 -21.31
C TRP A 531 5.58 26.18 -22.30
N THR A 532 6.34 26.84 -23.18
CA THR A 532 5.82 27.74 -24.22
C THR A 532 5.57 27.05 -25.55
N LEU A 533 6.50 26.23 -26.04
CA LEU A 533 6.44 25.58 -27.35
C LEU A 533 5.91 24.14 -27.28
N GLY A 534 6.30 23.39 -26.24
CA GLY A 534 5.92 21.97 -26.10
C GLY A 534 4.41 21.77 -26.02
N PHE A 535 3.71 22.54 -25.18
CA PHE A 535 2.26 22.46 -25.06
C PHE A 535 1.49 23.06 -26.26
N ARG A 536 2.12 23.91 -27.09
CA ARG A 536 1.47 24.44 -28.32
C ARG A 536 1.28 23.37 -29.39
N LYS A 537 2.09 22.31 -29.37
CA LYS A 537 2.07 21.23 -30.37
C LYS A 537 0.86 20.28 -30.22
N ILE A 538 0.06 20.42 -29.15
CA ILE A 538 -1.12 19.58 -28.86
C ILE A 538 -2.43 20.27 -29.31
N ARG A 539 -2.40 21.01 -30.43
CA ARG A 539 -3.64 21.54 -31.01
C ARG A 539 -4.51 20.38 -31.52
N PHE A 540 -5.83 20.55 -31.44
CA PHE A 540 -6.77 19.67 -32.13
C PHE A 540 -6.43 19.70 -33.62
N ASP A 541 -6.13 18.52 -34.19
CA ASP A 541 -6.37 18.34 -35.62
C ASP A 541 -7.90 18.37 -35.71
N THR A 542 -8.44 19.49 -36.20
CA THR A 542 -9.87 19.65 -36.47
C THR A 542 -10.35 18.62 -37.46
#